data_AF-A0A0F9AIU8-F1
#
_entry.id   AF-A0A0F9AIU8-F1
#
_cell.length_a   1.000
_cell.length_b   1.000
_cell.length_c   1.000
_cell.angle_alpha   90.00
_cell.angle_beta   90.00
_cell.angle_gamma   90.00
#
_symmetry.space_group_name_H-M   'P 1'
#
loop_
_entity.id
_entity.type
_entity.pdbx_description
1 polymer ?
#
loop_
_entity_poly.entity_id
_entity_poly.type
_entity_poly.pdbx_seq_one_letter_code
_entity_poly.pdbx_strand_id
1 'polypeptide(L)'
;GSRWYRTLFLEEVTKDYVRTARAKGLSEIRVLFSHVLKNAMIPILTGAVVVLPTLFMGSLILESFFGIPGLGSYTIDAIQAQDFAIVRAMVFLGSVLYILGLVLTDISYTLVDPRVRLDR
;
A
#
# COMPACT_ATOMS: atom_id res chain seq x y z
N GLY A 1 12.41 7.03 3.44
CA GLY A 1 12.07 5.65 3.05
C GLY A 1 12.76 4.61 3.92
N SER A 2 14.04 4.32 3.67
CA SER A 2 14.77 3.20 4.30
C SER A 2 14.76 3.16 5.83
N ARG A 3 14.83 4.31 6.52
CA ARG A 3 14.73 4.40 7.98
C ARG A 3 13.40 3.87 8.53
N TRP A 4 12.28 4.19 7.89
CA TRP A 4 10.95 3.78 8.35
C TRP A 4 10.78 2.26 8.25
N TYR A 5 11.16 1.68 7.11
CA TYR A 5 11.20 0.23 6.92
C TYR A 5 12.11 -0.44 7.96
N ARG A 6 13.32 0.08 8.18
CA ARG A 6 14.25 -0.47 9.18
C ARG A 6 13.66 -0.43 10.60
N THR A 7 12.99 0.65 10.99
CA THR A 7 12.35 0.75 12.31
C THR A 7 11.23 -0.27 12.46
N LEU A 8 10.35 -0.42 11.47
CA LEU A 8 9.29 -1.43 11.49
C LEU A 8 9.83 -2.84 11.68
N PHE A 9 10.90 -3.21 10.95
CA PHE A 9 11.54 -4.51 11.13
C PHE A 9 12.15 -4.69 12.53
N LEU A 10 12.79 -3.67 13.08
CA LEU A 10 13.39 -3.73 14.42
C LEU A 10 12.32 -3.89 15.52
N GLU A 11 11.21 -3.16 15.41
CA GLU A 11 10.06 -3.30 16.31
C GLU A 11 9.48 -4.72 16.24
N GLU A 12 9.33 -5.25 15.03
CA GLU A 12 8.75 -6.57 14.79
C GLU A 12 9.63 -7.71 15.34
N VAL A 13 10.96 -7.60 15.20
CA VAL A 13 11.94 -8.56 15.77
C VAL A 13 11.92 -8.59 17.30
N THR A 14 11.55 -7.48 17.95
CA THR A 14 11.61 -7.35 19.42
C THR A 14 10.37 -7.95 20.11
N LYS A 15 9.34 -8.33 19.34
CA LYS A 15 8.08 -8.88 19.86
C LYS A 15 8.22 -10.29 20.45
N ASP A 16 7.36 -10.60 21.41
CA ASP A 16 7.44 -11.84 22.18
C ASP A 16 7.25 -13.12 21.34
N TYR A 17 6.44 -13.07 20.27
CA TYR A 17 6.29 -14.24 19.39
C TYR A 17 7.60 -14.62 18.68
N VAL A 18 8.48 -13.64 18.40
CA VAL A 18 9.82 -13.88 17.81
C VAL A 18 10.72 -14.54 18.84
N ARG A 19 10.67 -14.09 20.10
CA ARG A 19 11.42 -14.68 21.22
C ARG A 19 10.98 -16.12 21.47
N THR A 20 9.67 -16.38 21.46
CA THR A 20 9.12 -17.74 21.57
C THR A 20 9.57 -18.63 20.40
N ALA A 21 9.57 -18.11 19.17
CA ALA A 21 10.03 -18.85 18.01
C ALA A 21 11.52 -19.24 18.11
N ARG A 22 12.36 -18.32 18.59
CA ARG A 22 13.78 -18.61 18.89
C ARG A 22 13.94 -19.64 20.01
N ALA A 23 13.17 -19.52 21.09
CA ALA A 23 13.19 -20.48 22.21
C ALA A 23 12.76 -21.90 21.79
N LYS A 24 11.92 -22.01 20.74
CA LYS A 24 11.53 -23.28 20.13
C LYS A 24 12.59 -23.88 19.18
N GLY A 25 13.76 -23.26 19.03
CA GLY A 25 14.87 -23.77 18.21
C GLY A 25 14.72 -23.52 16.70
N LEU A 26 13.82 -22.61 16.29
CA LEU A 26 13.70 -22.25 14.87
C LEU A 26 14.94 -21.47 14.40
N SER A 27 15.48 -21.85 13.23
CA SER A 27 16.59 -21.14 12.59
C SER A 27 16.26 -19.66 12.35
N GLU A 28 17.24 -18.78 12.52
CA GLU A 28 17.05 -17.33 12.44
C GLU A 28 16.49 -16.88 11.08
N ILE A 29 16.92 -17.50 9.98
CA ILE A 29 16.39 -17.26 8.62
C ILE A 29 14.89 -17.56 8.56
N ARG A 30 14.44 -18.69 9.12
CA ARG A 30 13.01 -19.07 9.14
C ARG A 30 12.19 -18.11 10.01
N VAL A 31 12.73 -17.63 11.11
CA VAL A 31 12.07 -16.63 11.95
C VAL A 31 11.93 -15.31 11.20
N LEU A 32 12.98 -14.87 10.51
CA LEU A 32 12.99 -13.63 9.74
C LEU A 32 11.98 -13.68 8.57
N PHE A 33 12.05 -14.69 7.71
CA PHE A 33 11.20 -14.75 6.51
C PHE A 33 9.75 -15.14 6.82
N SER A 34 9.53 -16.05 7.77
CA SER A 34 8.22 -16.66 7.99
C SER A 34 7.39 -15.97 9.08
N HIS A 35 8.02 -15.21 9.99
CA HIS A 35 7.32 -14.51 11.06
C HIS A 35 7.51 -12.99 10.96
N VAL A 36 8.75 -12.50 10.98
CA VAL A 36 9.05 -11.06 11.03
C VAL A 36 8.67 -10.36 9.73
N LEU A 37 9.19 -10.82 8.58
CA LEU A 37 8.95 -10.22 7.27
C LEU A 37 7.46 -10.17 6.96
N LYS A 38 6.79 -11.28 7.21
CA LYS A 38 5.36 -11.45 6.98
C LYS A 38 4.50 -10.47 7.78
N ASN A 39 4.81 -10.30 9.06
CA ASN A 39 4.08 -9.36 9.92
C ASN A 39 4.48 -7.90 9.64
N ALA A 40 5.73 -7.64 9.26
CA ALA A 40 6.20 -6.32 8.87
C ALA A 40 5.67 -5.87 7.49
N MET A 41 5.32 -6.80 6.60
CA MET A 41 4.70 -6.49 5.30
C MET A 41 3.31 -5.89 5.46
N ILE A 42 2.63 -6.13 6.59
CA ILE A 42 1.30 -5.59 6.86
C ILE A 42 1.28 -4.06 6.83
N PRO A 43 2.01 -3.34 7.70
CA PRO A 43 2.05 -1.88 7.66
C PRO A 43 2.68 -1.34 6.37
N ILE A 44 3.58 -2.08 5.72
CA ILE A 44 4.20 -1.67 4.45
C ILE A 44 3.17 -1.60 3.33
N LEU A 45 2.34 -2.64 3.18
CA LEU A 45 1.28 -2.70 2.18
C LEU A 45 0.21 -1.64 2.43
N THR A 46 -0.23 -1.49 3.68
CA THR A 46 -1.17 -0.42 4.05
C THR A 46 -0.58 0.97 3.74
N GLY A 47 0.70 1.18 4.05
CA GLY A 47 1.40 2.43 3.75
C GLY A 47 1.46 2.73 2.26
N ALA A 48 1.64 1.71 1.40
CA ALA A 48 1.67 1.88 -0.05
C ALA A 48 0.34 2.40 -0.60
N VAL A 49 -0.79 1.93 -0.09
CA VAL A 49 -2.13 2.40 -0.49
C VAL A 49 -2.34 3.87 -0.11
N VAL A 50 -1.88 4.28 1.08
CA VAL A 50 -1.99 5.67 1.55
C VAL A 50 -1.19 6.66 0.68
N VAL A 51 -0.15 6.19 0.00
CA VAL A 51 0.66 7.03 -0.90
C VAL A 51 -0.07 7.36 -2.21
N LEU A 52 -1.05 6.56 -2.63
CA LEU A 52 -1.76 6.77 -3.91
C LEU A 52 -2.42 8.16 -4.01
N PRO A 53 -3.27 8.62 -3.07
CA PRO A 53 -3.83 9.98 -3.12
C PRO A 53 -2.76 11.07 -3.16
N THR A 54 -1.67 10.89 -2.41
CA THR A 54 -0.56 11.85 -2.38
C THR A 54 0.16 11.93 -3.73
N LEU A 55 0.30 10.80 -4.44
CA LEU A 55 0.84 10.77 -5.79
C LEU A 55 -0.06 11.50 -6.79
N PHE A 56 -1.38 11.30 -6.72
CA PHE A 56 -2.32 12.05 -7.55
C PHE A 56 -2.20 13.56 -7.31
N MET A 57 -2.14 13.99 -6.05
CA MET A 57 -2.01 15.40 -5.72
C MET A 57 -0.66 15.98 -6.16
N GLY A 58 0.43 15.22 -6.00
CA GLY A 58 1.75 15.59 -6.51
C GLY A 58 1.80 15.70 -8.03
N SER A 59 1.16 14.77 -8.75
CA SER A 59 1.03 14.80 -10.21
C SER A 59 0.32 16.07 -10.68
N LEU A 60 -0.78 16.45 -10.02
CA LEU A 60 -1.52 17.67 -10.36
C LEU A 60 -0.66 18.94 -10.22
N ILE A 61 0.16 19.02 -9.16
CA ILE A 61 1.08 20.14 -8.96
C ILE A 61 2.13 20.18 -10.08
N LEU A 62 2.67 19.02 -10.46
CA LEU A 62 3.64 18.92 -11.56
C LEU A 62 3.01 19.30 -12.91
N GLU A 63 1.80 18.82 -13.21
CA GLU A 63 1.03 19.18 -14.41
C GLU A 63 0.82 20.70 -14.48
N SER A 64 0.38 21.31 -13.38
CA SER A 64 0.14 22.76 -13.32
C SER A 64 1.41 23.59 -13.43
N PHE A 65 2.51 23.15 -12.81
CA PHE A 65 3.76 23.92 -12.80
C PHE A 65 4.50 23.85 -14.13
N PHE A 66 4.53 22.67 -14.75
CA PHE A 66 5.21 22.46 -16.03
C PHE A 66 4.31 22.69 -17.26
N GLY A 67 3.02 22.96 -17.05
CA GLY A 67 2.05 23.19 -18.14
C GLY A 67 1.83 21.94 -19.00
N ILE A 68 2.03 20.75 -18.45
CA ILE A 68 1.88 19.48 -19.16
C ILE A 68 0.42 19.04 -19.01
N PRO A 69 -0.33 18.83 -20.12
CA PRO A 69 -1.70 18.34 -20.05
C PRO A 69 -1.73 16.92 -19.50
N GLY A 70 -2.57 16.68 -18.50
CA GLY A 70 -2.66 15.43 -17.76
C GLY A 70 -4.04 15.19 -17.18
N LEU A 71 -4.27 14.00 -16.62
CA LEU A 71 -5.59 13.59 -16.12
C LEU A 71 -6.10 14.51 -14.99
N GLY A 72 -5.19 15.09 -14.20
CA GLY A 72 -5.54 16.02 -13.14
C GLY A 72 -6.07 17.35 -13.69
N SER A 73 -5.34 17.96 -14.63
CA SER A 73 -5.77 19.19 -15.31
C SER A 73 -7.10 19.01 -16.06
N TYR A 74 -7.29 17.91 -16.80
CA TYR A 74 -8.59 17.62 -17.44
C TYR A 74 -9.75 17.50 -16.45
N THR A 75 -9.50 16.95 -15.26
CA THR A 75 -10.53 16.85 -14.22
C THR A 75 -10.91 18.23 -13.69
N ILE A 76 -9.93 19.11 -13.46
CA ILE A 76 -10.16 20.49 -13.02
C ILE A 76 -10.94 21.29 -14.07
N ASP A 77 -10.54 21.19 -15.33
CA ASP A 77 -11.21 21.89 -16.44
C ASP A 77 -12.67 21.43 -16.60
N ALA A 78 -12.92 20.13 -16.47
CA ALA A 78 -14.29 19.58 -16.48
C ALA A 78 -15.14 20.06 -15.30
N ILE A 79 -14.56 20.20 -14.10
CA ILE A 79 -15.24 20.78 -12.94
C ILE A 79 -15.64 22.23 -13.23
N GLN A 80 -14.73 23.03 -13.80
CA GLN A 80 -14.98 24.43 -14.13
C GLN A 80 -16.03 24.58 -15.25
N ALA A 81 -15.99 23.70 -16.25
CA ALA A 81 -16.95 23.65 -17.34
C ALA A 81 -18.31 23.03 -16.95
N GLN A 82 -18.47 22.60 -15.69
CA GLN A 82 -19.64 21.85 -15.19
C GLN A 82 -19.96 20.58 -16.00
N ASP A 83 -18.94 19.97 -16.63
CA ASP A 83 -19.08 18.70 -17.32
C ASP A 83 -19.05 17.55 -16.31
N PHE A 84 -20.22 17.26 -15.75
CA PHE A 84 -20.39 16.19 -14.77
C PHE A 84 -20.11 14.80 -15.35
N ALA A 85 -20.13 14.60 -16.68
CA ALA A 85 -19.85 13.31 -17.28
C ALA A 85 -18.37 12.95 -17.14
N ILE A 86 -17.47 13.90 -17.48
CA ILE A 86 -16.03 13.70 -17.36
C ILE A 86 -15.62 13.53 -15.89
N VAL A 87 -16.15 14.37 -14.99
CA VAL A 87 -15.85 14.28 -13.55
C VAL A 87 -16.25 12.91 -12.99
N ARG A 88 -17.45 12.41 -13.34
CA ARG A 88 -17.89 11.07 -12.92
C ARG A 88 -17.00 9.97 -13.46
N ALA A 89 -16.56 10.06 -14.72
CA ALA A 89 -15.68 9.07 -15.32
C ALA A 89 -14.31 9.02 -14.61
N MET A 90 -13.74 10.18 -14.26
CA MET A 90 -12.45 10.26 -13.55
C MET A 90 -12.55 9.75 -12.11
N VAL A 91 -13.63 10.09 -11.38
CA VAL A 91 -13.89 9.55 -10.04
C VAL A 91 -14.09 8.04 -10.09
N PHE A 92 -14.81 7.53 -11.09
CA PHE A 92 -15.01 6.09 -11.28
C PHE A 92 -13.68 5.38 -11.54
N LEU A 93 -12.87 5.88 -12.47
CA LEU A 93 -11.56 5.31 -12.77
C LEU A 93 -10.63 5.32 -11.55
N GLY A 94 -10.56 6.44 -10.83
CA GLY A 94 -9.78 6.56 -9.59
C GLY A 94 -10.25 5.58 -8.52
N SER A 95 -11.57 5.39 -8.38
CA SER A 95 -12.15 4.43 -7.44
C SER A 95 -11.80 2.99 -7.80
N VAL A 96 -11.89 2.63 -9.09
CA VAL A 96 -11.50 1.28 -9.57
C VAL A 96 -10.03 1.01 -9.31
N LEU A 97 -9.14 1.96 -9.64
CA LEU A 97 -7.70 1.83 -9.37
C LEU A 97 -7.41 1.70 -7.87
N TYR A 98 -8.11 2.45 -7.03
CA TYR A 98 -7.97 2.37 -5.58
C TYR A 98 -8.40 1.01 -5.05
N ILE A 99 -9.56 0.49 -5.50
CA ILE A 99 -10.04 -0.84 -5.13
C ILE A 99 -9.06 -1.91 -5.63
N LEU A 100 -8.52 -1.79 -6.84
CA LEU A 100 -7.49 -2.72 -7.33
C LEU A 100 -6.24 -2.70 -6.45
N GLY A 101 -5.80 -1.52 -5.99
CA GLY A 101 -4.70 -1.39 -5.03
C GLY A 101 -4.98 -2.07 -3.69
N LEU A 102 -6.21 -1.95 -3.18
CA LEU A 102 -6.66 -2.66 -1.98
C LEU A 102 -6.71 -4.17 -2.19
N VAL A 103 -7.27 -4.64 -3.31
CA VAL A 103 -7.32 -6.09 -3.62
C VAL A 103 -5.92 -6.66 -3.81
N LEU A 104 -5.00 -5.93 -4.45
CA LEU A 104 -3.58 -6.35 -4.54
C LEU A 104 -2.94 -6.44 -3.17
N THR A 105 -3.30 -5.53 -2.26
CA THR A 105 -2.89 -5.56 -0.86
C THR A 105 -3.43 -6.80 -0.15
N ASP A 106 -4.71 -7.12 -0.31
CA ASP A 106 -5.34 -8.33 0.24
C ASP A 106 -4.76 -9.63 -0.31
N ILE A 107 -4.49 -9.69 -1.62
CA ILE A 107 -3.81 -10.84 -2.23
C ILE A 107 -2.39 -10.98 -1.66
N SER A 108 -1.66 -9.87 -1.56
CA SER A 108 -0.33 -9.86 -0.96
C SER A 108 -0.38 -10.33 0.49
N TYR A 109 -1.42 -9.95 1.25
CA TYR A 109 -1.67 -10.49 2.59
C TYR A 109 -1.88 -12.00 2.58
N THR A 110 -2.69 -12.56 1.67
CA THR A 110 -2.91 -14.02 1.62
C THR A 110 -1.68 -14.82 1.21
N LEU A 111 -0.84 -14.29 0.33
CA LEU A 111 0.41 -14.93 -0.09
C LEU A 111 1.44 -14.90 1.05
N VAL A 112 1.50 -13.79 1.77
CA VAL A 112 2.42 -13.57 2.87
C VAL A 112 1.92 -14.28 4.14
N ASP A 113 0.60 -14.40 4.33
CA ASP A 113 -0.04 -15.08 5.45
C ASP A 113 -0.80 -16.38 5.14
N PRO A 114 -0.10 -17.54 5.10
CA PRO A 114 -0.74 -18.85 5.02
C PRO A 114 -1.64 -19.26 6.20
N ARG A 115 -1.74 -18.49 7.30
CA ARG A 115 -2.68 -18.81 8.41
C ARG A 115 -4.13 -18.43 8.10
N VAL A 116 -4.36 -17.69 7.01
CA VAL A 116 -5.71 -17.41 6.47
C VAL A 116 -6.25 -18.60 5.67
N ARG A 117 -5.46 -19.65 5.46
CA ARG A 117 -6.02 -20.95 5.07
C ARG A 117 -6.87 -21.45 6.24
N LEU A 118 -8.17 -21.22 6.11
CA LEU A 118 -9.22 -21.88 6.88
C LEU A 118 -8.84 -23.35 7.03
N ASP A 119 -8.43 -23.72 8.24
CA ASP A 119 -8.34 -25.11 8.67
C ASP A 119 -9.71 -25.75 8.39
N ARG A 120 -9.71 -26.74 7.48
CA ARG A 120 -10.71 -27.80 7.46
C ARG A 120 -10.12 -29.01 8.14
#